data_AF-A0A9E2I9V4-F1
#
_entry.id   AF-A0A9E2I9V4-F1
#
_cell.length_a   1.000
_cell.length_b   1.000
_cell.length_c   1.000
_cell.angle_alpha   90.00
_cell.angle_beta   90.00
_cell.angle_gamma   90.00
#
_symmetry.space_group_name_H-M   'P 1'
#
loop_
_entity.id
_entity.type
_entity.pdbx_description
1 polymer ?
#
loop_
_entity_poly.entity_id
_entity_poly.type
_entity_poly.pdbx_seq_one_letter_code
_entity_poly.pdbx_strand_id
1 'polypeptide(L)'
;GLTNAEGLTLPESVGADLYLNGLTNAEGLTFPKSVGGGLHLGRLTNAEGLTLPKSVGGGLHLGGLTNAEGLTLPESVGADLDLNGLTNAEGLTLPKSLGGGLHLGRLTNAEGLTLPKSLGGDLNLQSLTNAEGLTLPKSVGGDLDLESLTNAEGLTLPKSVGGSFFLWSIPKEEQAGLQKKHPGLNFRF
;
A
#
# COMPACT_ATOMS: atom_id res chain seq x y z
N GLY A 1 22.59 -6.79 13.48
CA GLY A 1 21.38 -5.98 13.64
C GLY A 1 20.42 -6.73 14.54
N LEU A 2 19.63 -6.04 15.34
CA LEU A 2 18.63 -6.65 16.22
C LEU A 2 17.59 -7.39 15.35
N THR A 3 17.47 -8.71 15.50
CA THR A 3 16.54 -9.53 14.68
C THR A 3 15.23 -9.87 15.39
N ASN A 4 15.18 -9.73 16.71
CA ASN A 4 14.01 -9.94 17.55
C ASN A 4 13.77 -8.75 18.50
N ALA A 5 12.56 -8.62 19.01
CA ALA A 5 12.18 -7.52 19.90
C ALA A 5 12.45 -7.79 21.39
N GLU A 6 13.06 -8.94 21.73
CA GLU A 6 13.27 -9.34 23.12
C GLU A 6 14.18 -8.34 23.85
N GLY A 7 13.71 -7.83 24.99
CA GLY A 7 14.43 -6.83 25.77
C GLY A 7 14.45 -5.42 25.16
N LEU A 8 13.83 -5.20 23.99
CA LEU A 8 13.70 -3.88 23.40
C LEU A 8 12.63 -3.07 24.12
N THR A 9 13.04 -1.97 24.75
CA THR A 9 12.12 -0.99 25.33
C THR A 9 12.13 0.28 24.50
N LEU A 10 10.96 0.68 24.00
CA LEU A 10 10.76 1.93 23.27
C LEU A 10 10.21 3.02 24.19
N PRO A 11 10.51 4.31 23.94
CA PRO A 11 9.88 5.41 24.66
C PRO A 11 8.37 5.46 24.36
N GLU A 12 7.58 6.13 25.20
CA GLU A 12 6.12 6.25 24.99
C GLU A 12 5.74 7.00 23.70
N SER A 13 6.62 7.90 23.25
CA SER A 13 6.48 8.66 22.02
C SER A 13 7.83 8.82 21.32
N VAL A 14 7.81 8.83 19.98
CA VAL A 14 8.97 9.11 19.15
C VAL A 14 8.62 10.28 18.24
N GLY A 15 9.33 11.39 18.33
CA GLY A 15 9.06 12.58 17.50
C GLY A 15 9.66 12.52 16.09
N ALA A 16 10.65 11.65 15.88
CA ALA A 16 11.36 11.46 14.61
C ALA A 16 11.01 10.08 14.01
N ASP A 17 11.84 9.62 13.07
CA ASP A 17 11.72 8.28 12.50
C ASP A 17 12.09 7.20 13.52
N LEU A 18 11.41 6.05 13.44
CA LEU A 18 11.71 4.83 14.20
C LEU A 18 12.18 3.73 13.25
N TYR A 19 13.46 3.40 13.32
CA TYR A 19 14.09 2.39 12.46
C TYR A 19 14.21 1.04 13.18
N LEU A 20 13.42 0.06 12.74
CA LEU A 20 13.39 -1.31 13.26
C LEU A 20 13.55 -2.36 12.14
N ASN A 21 14.17 -1.97 11.02
CA ASN A 21 14.35 -2.80 9.82
C ASN A 21 15.09 -4.12 10.04
N GLY A 22 15.77 -4.30 11.19
CA GLY A 22 16.44 -5.56 11.51
C GLY A 22 15.47 -6.65 11.97
N LEU A 23 14.31 -6.26 12.52
CA LEU A 23 13.35 -7.19 13.12
C LEU A 23 12.72 -8.07 12.04
N THR A 24 12.73 -9.38 12.30
CA THR A 24 11.97 -10.37 11.51
C THR A 24 10.73 -10.85 12.25
N ASN A 25 10.67 -10.62 13.57
CA ASN A 25 9.51 -10.83 14.44
C ASN A 25 9.38 -9.63 15.39
N ALA A 26 8.15 -9.21 15.69
CA ALA A 26 7.80 -8.13 16.61
C ALA A 26 6.96 -8.59 17.81
N GLU A 27 6.83 -9.89 18.03
CA GLU A 27 6.16 -10.44 19.21
C GLU A 27 6.72 -9.84 20.52
N GLY A 28 5.80 -9.44 21.41
CA GLY A 28 6.14 -8.81 22.70
C GLY A 28 6.62 -7.36 22.59
N LEU A 29 6.74 -6.79 21.38
CA LEU A 29 7.13 -5.39 21.20
C LEU A 29 5.96 -4.46 21.50
N THR A 30 6.13 -3.59 22.50
CA THR A 30 5.22 -2.47 22.71
C THR A 30 5.71 -1.27 21.91
N PHE A 31 4.94 -0.86 20.90
CA PHE A 31 5.21 0.36 20.15
C PHE A 31 4.85 1.62 20.94
N PRO A 32 5.51 2.77 20.65
CA PRO A 32 5.05 4.07 21.13
C PRO A 32 3.61 4.33 20.68
N LYS A 33 2.89 5.19 21.41
CA LYS A 33 1.51 5.59 21.04
C LYS A 33 1.46 6.27 19.67
N SER A 34 2.50 7.02 19.34
CA SER A 34 2.68 7.70 18.05
C SER A 34 4.15 7.76 17.64
N VAL A 35 4.38 7.79 16.34
CA VAL A 35 5.67 8.10 15.71
C VAL A 35 5.49 9.35 14.86
N GLY A 36 6.26 10.41 15.12
CA GLY A 36 6.18 11.68 14.40
C GLY A 36 6.79 11.62 13.01
N GLY A 37 7.85 10.82 12.83
CA GLY A 37 8.45 10.50 11.53
C GLY A 37 7.94 9.19 10.94
N GLY A 38 8.77 8.54 10.12
CA GLY A 38 8.49 7.24 9.52
C GLY A 38 8.71 6.07 10.47
N LEU A 39 8.01 4.97 10.23
CA LEU A 39 8.18 3.70 10.93
C LEU A 39 8.68 2.63 9.96
N HIS A 40 9.88 2.11 10.19
CA HIS A 40 10.53 1.18 9.27
C HIS A 40 10.66 -0.22 9.85
N LEU A 41 9.90 -1.17 9.29
CA LEU A 41 9.78 -2.57 9.71
C LEU A 41 9.90 -3.53 8.50
N GLY A 42 10.68 -3.14 7.48
CA GLY A 42 10.66 -3.78 6.16
C GLY A 42 11.12 -5.24 6.09
N ARG A 43 11.57 -5.84 7.20
CA ARG A 43 11.96 -7.26 7.28
C ARG A 43 11.01 -8.13 8.10
N LEU A 44 9.96 -7.56 8.70
CA LEU A 44 8.91 -8.38 9.32
C LEU A 44 8.23 -9.20 8.23
N THR A 45 8.11 -10.50 8.43
CA THR A 45 7.46 -11.40 7.46
C THR A 45 6.03 -11.78 7.87
N ASN A 46 5.67 -11.57 9.13
CA ASN A 46 4.34 -11.76 9.67
C ASN A 46 3.94 -10.57 10.55
N ALA A 47 2.63 -10.40 10.74
CA ALA A 47 2.04 -9.33 11.56
C ALA A 47 1.30 -9.88 12.79
N GLU A 48 1.49 -11.16 13.13
CA GLU A 48 0.84 -11.76 14.28
C GLU A 48 1.28 -11.05 15.57
N GLY A 49 0.30 -10.61 16.37
CA GLY A 49 0.56 -9.83 17.59
C GLY A 49 1.12 -8.43 17.36
N LEU A 50 1.24 -7.97 16.10
CA LEU A 50 1.77 -6.65 15.76
C LEU A 50 0.72 -5.56 15.98
N THR A 51 0.85 -4.82 17.09
CA THR A 51 0.04 -3.62 17.34
C THR A 51 0.86 -2.38 17.05
N LEU A 52 0.61 -1.76 15.90
CA LEU A 52 1.31 -0.55 15.47
C LEU A 52 0.85 0.70 16.26
N PRO A 53 1.65 1.79 16.27
CA PRO A 53 1.22 3.07 16.82
C PRO A 53 -0.12 3.52 16.24
N LYS A 54 -0.89 4.30 17.01
CA LYS A 54 -2.17 4.84 16.54
C LYS A 54 -2.00 5.74 15.30
N SER A 55 -0.87 6.44 15.23
CA SER A 55 -0.54 7.35 14.13
C SER A 55 0.96 7.31 13.81
N VAL A 56 1.26 7.36 12.51
CA VAL A 56 2.62 7.56 11.98
C VAL A 56 2.61 8.85 11.14
N GLY A 57 3.42 9.83 11.51
CA GLY A 57 3.45 11.13 10.83
C GLY A 57 4.19 11.10 9.49
N GLY A 58 5.12 10.17 9.32
CA GLY A 58 5.81 9.88 8.06
C GLY A 58 5.27 8.63 7.36
N GLY A 59 6.15 7.93 6.65
CA GLY A 59 5.82 6.69 5.94
C GLY A 59 5.83 5.47 6.85
N LEU A 60 5.05 4.45 6.50
CA LEU A 60 5.03 3.15 7.18
C LEU A 60 5.53 2.07 6.23
N HIS A 61 6.67 1.46 6.57
CA HIS A 61 7.35 0.47 5.72
C HIS A 61 7.24 -0.94 6.29
N LEU A 62 6.40 -1.76 5.66
CA LEU A 62 6.10 -3.14 6.02
C LEU A 62 6.29 -4.09 4.82
N GLY A 63 7.13 -3.71 3.85
CA GLY A 63 7.30 -4.43 2.58
C GLY A 63 7.79 -5.88 2.67
N GLY A 64 8.16 -6.37 3.86
CA GLY A 64 8.50 -7.77 4.11
C GLY A 64 7.29 -8.68 4.41
N LEU A 65 6.15 -8.12 4.80
CA LEU A 65 4.97 -8.90 5.18
C LEU A 65 4.42 -9.64 3.96
N THR A 66 4.15 -10.95 4.10
CA THR A 66 3.61 -11.76 3.00
C THR A 66 2.09 -11.89 3.03
N ASN A 67 1.47 -11.65 4.18
CA ASN A 67 0.02 -11.61 4.38
C ASN A 67 -0.34 -10.51 5.40
N ALA A 68 -1.63 -10.16 5.47
CA ALA A 68 -2.15 -9.14 6.38
C ALA A 68 -2.86 -9.73 7.62
N GLU A 69 -2.72 -11.04 7.87
CA GLU A 69 -3.36 -11.68 9.02
C GLU A 69 -2.79 -11.12 10.32
N GLY A 70 -3.68 -10.72 11.23
CA GLY A 70 -3.31 -10.08 12.50
C GLY A 70 -2.80 -8.65 12.38
N LEU A 71 -2.66 -8.09 11.17
CA LEU A 71 -2.16 -6.74 10.95
C LEU A 71 -3.21 -5.69 11.33
N THR A 72 -2.92 -4.91 12.37
CA THR A 72 -3.68 -3.69 12.67
C THR A 72 -2.85 -2.47 12.29
N LEU A 73 -3.24 -1.81 11.19
CA LEU A 73 -2.59 -0.58 10.72
C LEU A 73 -2.96 0.64 11.59
N PRO A 74 -2.10 1.70 11.61
CA PRO A 74 -2.44 2.97 12.23
C PRO A 74 -3.73 3.57 11.65
N GLU A 75 -4.43 4.39 12.43
CA GLU A 75 -5.58 5.14 11.94
C GLU A 75 -5.18 6.15 10.84
N SER A 76 -3.96 6.69 10.94
CA SER A 76 -3.40 7.64 10.00
C SER A 76 -1.91 7.38 9.70
N VAL A 77 -1.56 7.46 8.43
CA VAL A 77 -0.18 7.49 7.93
C VAL A 77 0.02 8.78 7.13
N GLY A 78 0.96 9.63 7.52
CA GLY A 78 1.13 10.96 6.95
C GLY A 78 1.81 11.00 5.58
N ALA A 79 2.57 9.96 5.24
CA ALA A 79 3.17 9.77 3.90
C ALA A 79 2.77 8.41 3.32
N ASP A 80 3.71 7.67 2.73
CA ASP A 80 3.43 6.44 1.99
C ASP A 80 3.23 5.23 2.92
N LEU A 81 2.40 4.29 2.46
CA LEU A 81 2.24 2.97 3.06
C LEU A 81 2.81 1.91 2.12
N ASP A 82 3.90 1.28 2.54
CA ASP A 82 4.56 0.21 1.79
C ASP A 82 4.20 -1.17 2.37
N LEU A 83 3.40 -1.92 1.61
CA LEU A 83 2.97 -3.29 1.86
C LEU A 83 3.31 -4.19 0.67
N ASN A 84 4.38 -3.87 -0.06
CA ASN A 84 4.72 -4.53 -1.32
C ASN A 84 4.92 -6.04 -1.22
N GLY A 85 5.19 -6.58 -0.04
CA GLY A 85 5.34 -8.02 0.19
C GLY A 85 4.04 -8.82 0.10
N LEU A 86 2.88 -8.17 0.29
CA LEU A 86 1.59 -8.83 0.36
C LEU A 86 1.22 -9.45 -1.00
N THR A 87 0.84 -10.72 -0.98
CA THR A 87 0.37 -11.44 -2.19
C THR A 87 -1.15 -11.52 -2.29
N ASN A 88 -1.86 -11.30 -1.19
CA ASN A 88 -3.32 -11.17 -1.13
C ASN A 88 -3.70 -10.01 -0.17
N ALA A 89 -4.95 -9.54 -0.25
CA ALA A 89 -5.47 -8.45 0.57
C ALA A 89 -6.48 -8.92 1.64
N GLU A 90 -6.57 -10.22 1.89
CA GLU A 90 -7.50 -10.77 2.87
C GLU A 90 -7.15 -10.26 4.27
N GLY A 91 -8.17 -9.78 5.00
CA GLY A 91 -7.99 -9.18 6.32
C GLY A 91 -7.35 -7.79 6.33
N LEU A 92 -6.92 -7.25 5.18
CA LEU A 92 -6.27 -5.94 5.12
C LEU A 92 -7.30 -4.81 5.26
N THR A 93 -7.21 -4.06 6.37
CA THR A 93 -7.93 -2.79 6.55
C THR A 93 -6.96 -1.63 6.45
N LEU A 94 -7.10 -0.81 5.41
CA LEU A 94 -6.25 0.36 5.20
C LEU A 94 -6.54 1.50 6.20
N PRO A 95 -5.58 2.41 6.45
CA PRO A 95 -5.78 3.57 7.31
C PRO A 95 -6.96 4.44 6.86
N LYS A 96 -7.62 5.10 7.82
CA LYS A 96 -8.68 6.08 7.52
C LYS A 96 -8.14 7.29 6.77
N SER A 97 -6.88 7.64 7.02
CA SER A 97 -6.15 8.72 6.36
C SER A 97 -4.78 8.23 5.92
N LEU A 98 -4.51 8.38 4.62
CA LEU A 98 -3.21 8.11 4.01
C LEU A 98 -2.82 9.34 3.20
N GLY A 99 -1.73 10.01 3.61
CA GLY A 99 -1.29 11.25 2.99
C GLY A 99 -0.54 11.06 1.67
N GLY A 100 0.16 9.92 1.53
CA GLY A 100 0.97 9.59 0.36
C GLY A 100 0.37 8.50 -0.53
N GLY A 101 1.26 7.68 -1.07
CA GLY A 101 0.97 6.54 -1.91
C GLY A 101 0.71 5.24 -1.14
N LEU A 102 0.18 4.26 -1.86
CA LEU A 102 -0.06 2.90 -1.40
C LEU A 102 0.66 1.93 -2.32
N HIS A 103 1.56 1.13 -1.76
CA HIS A 103 2.34 0.16 -2.54
C HIS A 103 1.98 -1.28 -2.15
N LEU A 104 1.39 -2.01 -3.09
CA LEU A 104 0.93 -3.39 -3.00
C LEU A 104 1.42 -4.17 -4.23
N GLY A 105 2.66 -3.92 -4.65
CA GLY A 105 3.16 -4.32 -5.97
C GLY A 105 3.32 -5.82 -6.22
N ARG A 106 3.13 -6.69 -5.23
CA ARG A 106 3.09 -8.16 -5.38
C ARG A 106 1.69 -8.75 -5.24
N LEU A 107 0.69 -7.91 -5.04
CA LEU A 107 -0.69 -8.35 -4.93
C LEU A 107 -1.13 -8.93 -6.29
N THR A 108 -1.52 -10.21 -6.31
CA THR A 108 -1.93 -10.89 -7.56
C THR A 108 -3.45 -10.94 -7.74
N ASN A 109 -4.21 -10.73 -6.66
CA ASN A 109 -5.67 -10.61 -6.68
C ASN A 109 -6.10 -9.45 -5.77
N ALA A 110 -7.18 -8.75 -6.14
CA ALA A 110 -7.70 -7.61 -5.38
C ALA A 110 -8.95 -7.95 -4.55
N GLU A 111 -9.24 -9.24 -4.34
CA GLU A 111 -10.42 -9.67 -3.60
C GLU A 111 -10.33 -9.17 -2.14
N GLY A 112 -11.44 -8.60 -1.65
CA GLY A 112 -11.50 -8.01 -0.31
C GLY A 112 -10.77 -6.66 -0.16
N LEU A 113 -10.03 -6.19 -1.17
CA LEU A 113 -9.31 -4.93 -1.10
C LEU A 113 -10.25 -3.73 -1.26
N THR A 114 -10.39 -2.93 -0.20
CA THR A 114 -11.07 -1.63 -0.26
C THR A 114 -10.06 -0.50 -0.30
N LEU A 115 -9.92 0.16 -1.44
CA LEU A 115 -9.00 1.29 -1.61
C LEU A 115 -9.58 2.60 -1.05
N PRO A 116 -8.74 3.57 -0.63
CA PRO A 116 -9.19 4.90 -0.25
C PRO A 116 -9.85 5.61 -1.44
N LYS A 117 -10.80 6.52 -1.15
CA LYS A 117 -11.48 7.29 -2.20
C LYS A 117 -10.54 8.17 -3.02
N SER A 118 -9.42 8.57 -2.43
CA SER A 118 -8.39 9.41 -3.05
C SER A 118 -7.03 9.09 -2.42
N LEU A 119 -5.97 9.17 -3.21
CA LEU A 119 -4.59 9.08 -2.77
C LEU A 119 -3.83 10.35 -3.16
N GLY A 120 -2.95 10.82 -2.27
CA GLY A 120 -2.08 11.97 -2.53
C GLY A 120 -0.85 11.61 -3.37
N GLY A 121 -0.39 10.37 -3.28
CA GLY A 121 0.74 9.84 -4.04
C GLY A 121 0.34 8.74 -5.01
N ASP A 122 1.25 7.79 -5.21
CA ASP A 122 1.11 6.69 -6.17
C ASP A 122 0.18 5.58 -5.68
N LEU A 123 -0.40 4.82 -6.60
CA LEU A 123 -1.00 3.52 -6.32
C LEU A 123 -0.28 2.46 -7.14
N ASN A 124 0.51 1.63 -6.47
CA ASN A 124 1.20 0.51 -7.11
C ASN A 124 0.47 -0.81 -6.85
N LEU A 125 -0.08 -1.37 -7.92
CA LEU A 125 -0.71 -2.68 -7.99
C LEU A 125 -0.18 -3.47 -9.21
N GLN A 126 1.10 -3.28 -9.53
CA GLN A 126 1.73 -3.68 -10.80
C GLN A 126 1.57 -5.18 -11.14
N SER A 127 1.44 -6.06 -10.13
CA SER A 127 1.29 -7.52 -10.31
C SER A 127 -0.16 -8.00 -10.42
N LEU A 128 -1.17 -7.13 -10.31
CA LEU A 128 -2.56 -7.54 -10.47
C LEU A 128 -2.82 -7.97 -11.91
N THR A 129 -3.15 -9.24 -12.10
CA THR A 129 -3.53 -9.76 -13.43
C THR A 129 -5.04 -9.68 -13.68
N ASN A 130 -5.85 -9.54 -12.63
CA ASN A 130 -7.29 -9.34 -12.68
C ASN A 130 -7.70 -8.22 -11.72
N ALA A 131 -8.64 -7.37 -12.14
CA ALA A 131 -9.18 -6.26 -11.36
C ALA A 131 -10.71 -6.36 -11.18
N GLU A 132 -11.29 -7.55 -11.37
CA GLU A 132 -12.69 -7.81 -11.08
C GLU A 132 -13.03 -7.42 -9.61
N GLY A 133 -14.11 -6.67 -9.43
CA GLY A 133 -14.53 -6.18 -8.12
C GLY A 133 -13.68 -5.05 -7.54
N LEU A 134 -12.54 -4.69 -8.17
CA LEU A 134 -11.70 -3.60 -7.71
C LEU A 134 -12.30 -2.25 -8.11
N THR A 135 -12.58 -1.41 -7.10
CA THR A 135 -12.92 0.00 -7.32
C THR A 135 -11.67 0.84 -7.10
N LEU A 136 -11.16 1.46 -8.17
CA LEU A 136 -10.01 2.37 -8.07
C LEU A 136 -10.40 3.67 -7.34
N PRO A 137 -9.43 4.38 -6.74
CA PRO A 137 -9.65 5.71 -6.18
C PRO A 137 -10.22 6.66 -7.23
N LYS A 138 -11.04 7.63 -6.82
CA LYS A 138 -11.54 8.66 -7.73
C LYS A 138 -10.41 9.54 -8.25
N SER A 139 -9.36 9.72 -7.47
CA SER A 139 -8.17 10.49 -7.82
C SER A 139 -6.92 9.84 -7.24
N VAL A 140 -5.87 9.77 -8.06
CA VAL A 140 -4.51 9.40 -7.65
C VAL A 140 -3.62 10.61 -7.95
N GLY A 141 -2.93 11.12 -6.94
CA GLY A 141 -2.09 12.32 -7.09
C GLY A 141 -0.80 12.06 -7.86
N GLY A 142 -0.26 10.84 -7.75
CA GLY A 142 0.91 10.37 -8.50
C GLY A 142 0.56 9.41 -9.63
N ASP A 143 1.41 8.41 -9.80
CA ASP A 143 1.28 7.34 -10.79
C ASP A 143 0.25 6.28 -10.35
N LEU A 144 -0.42 5.68 -11.32
CA LEU A 144 -1.27 4.50 -11.13
C LEU A 144 -0.69 3.34 -11.93
N ASP A 145 -0.25 2.30 -11.23
CA ASP A 145 0.41 1.16 -11.85
C ASP A 145 -0.45 -0.11 -11.77
N LEU A 146 -0.88 -0.57 -12.95
CA LEU A 146 -1.59 -1.83 -13.20
C LEU A 146 -0.94 -2.54 -14.41
N GLU A 147 0.38 -2.49 -14.54
CA GLU A 147 1.08 -2.93 -15.75
C GLU A 147 0.80 -4.40 -16.15
N SER A 148 0.55 -5.30 -15.19
CA SER A 148 0.27 -6.72 -15.45
C SER A 148 -1.19 -7.02 -15.73
N LEU A 149 -2.09 -6.03 -15.69
CA LEU A 149 -3.51 -6.25 -15.91
C LEU A 149 -3.74 -6.63 -17.37
N THR A 150 -4.38 -7.78 -17.60
CA THR A 150 -4.59 -8.33 -18.96
C THR A 150 -5.98 -8.05 -19.53
N ASN A 151 -6.88 -7.45 -18.74
CA ASN A 151 -8.22 -7.06 -19.15
C ASN A 151 -8.70 -5.86 -18.30
N ALA A 152 -9.22 -4.81 -18.92
CA ALA A 152 -9.77 -3.64 -18.23
C ALA A 152 -11.31 -3.63 -18.16
N GLU A 153 -11.98 -4.67 -18.65
CA GLU A 153 -13.43 -4.80 -18.60
C GLU A 153 -13.96 -4.71 -17.16
N GLY A 154 -15.01 -3.92 -16.96
CA GLY A 154 -15.62 -3.69 -15.65
C GLY A 154 -14.81 -2.78 -14.71
N LEU A 155 -13.56 -2.45 -15.04
CA LEU A 155 -12.74 -1.56 -14.21
C LEU A 155 -13.24 -0.11 -14.29
N THR A 156 -13.65 0.42 -13.14
CA THR A 156 -13.99 1.86 -13.04
C THR A 156 -12.71 2.66 -12.89
N LEU A 157 -12.30 3.37 -13.94
CA LEU A 157 -11.09 4.19 -13.93
C LEU A 157 -11.24 5.45 -13.04
N PRO A 158 -10.12 5.95 -12.48
CA PRO A 158 -10.09 7.23 -11.78
C PRO A 158 -10.54 8.38 -12.69
N LYS A 159 -11.07 9.45 -12.07
CA LYS A 159 -11.33 10.71 -12.78
C LYS A 159 -10.04 11.45 -13.14
N SER A 160 -9.00 11.28 -12.33
CA SER A 160 -7.70 11.92 -12.52
C SER A 160 -6.57 11.05 -11.99
N VAL A 161 -5.50 10.98 -12.74
CA VAL A 161 -4.18 10.50 -12.33
C VAL A 161 -3.23 11.66 -12.58
N GLY A 162 -2.52 12.12 -11.54
CA GLY A 162 -1.60 13.26 -11.67
C GLY A 162 -0.34 12.90 -12.45
N GLY A 163 0.08 11.64 -12.36
CA GLY A 163 1.18 11.05 -13.10
C GLY A 163 0.76 10.24 -14.32
N SER A 164 1.48 9.15 -14.57
CA SER A 164 1.22 8.17 -15.61
C SER A 164 0.29 7.06 -15.11
N PHE A 165 -0.49 6.49 -16.03
CA PHE A 165 -1.31 5.31 -15.79
C PHE A 165 -0.78 4.13 -16.61
N PHE A 166 -0.09 3.19 -15.96
CA PHE A 166 0.57 2.05 -16.58
C PHE A 166 -0.39 0.86 -16.75
N LEU A 167 -0.49 0.35 -17.99
CA LEU A 167 -1.36 -0.74 -18.42
C LEU A 167 -0.69 -1.58 -19.52
N TRP A 168 0.61 -1.89 -19.38
CA TRP A 168 1.45 -2.50 -20.43
C TRP A 168 0.94 -3.85 -20.96
N SER A 169 0.21 -4.62 -20.14
CA SER A 169 -0.28 -5.94 -20.52
C SER A 169 -1.69 -5.94 -21.12
N ILE A 170 -2.36 -4.79 -21.21
CA ILE A 170 -3.69 -4.69 -21.83
C ILE A 170 -3.58 -4.94 -23.35
N PRO A 171 -4.43 -5.79 -23.96
CA PRO A 171 -4.45 -6.03 -25.39
C PRO A 171 -4.62 -4.75 -26.22
N LYS A 172 -3.91 -4.64 -27.35
CA LYS A 172 -3.92 -3.44 -28.22
C LYS A 172 -5.32 -3.01 -28.66
N GLU A 173 -6.22 -3.97 -28.79
CA GLU A 173 -7.61 -3.78 -29.16
C GLU A 173 -8.38 -2.96 -28.10
N GLU A 174 -8.05 -3.12 -26.82
CA GLU A 174 -8.65 -2.37 -25.71
C GLU A 174 -8.00 -1.00 -25.50
N GLN A 175 -6.69 -0.88 -25.72
CA GLN A 175 -5.90 0.34 -25.48
C GLN A 175 -6.50 1.57 -26.17
N ALA A 176 -6.84 1.46 -27.46
CA ALA A 176 -7.42 2.55 -28.24
C ALA A 176 -8.79 2.99 -27.68
N GLY A 177 -9.57 2.03 -27.18
CA GLY A 177 -10.85 2.29 -26.53
C GLY A 177 -10.69 3.06 -25.22
N LEU A 178 -9.71 2.68 -24.40
CA LEU A 178 -9.38 3.36 -23.13
C LEU A 178 -8.96 4.81 -23.37
N GLN A 179 -8.01 5.05 -24.29
CA GLN A 179 -7.54 6.40 -24.63
C GLN A 179 -8.67 7.28 -25.15
N LYS A 180 -9.52 6.74 -26.03
CA LYS A 180 -10.65 7.50 -26.61
C LYS A 180 -11.71 7.86 -25.56
N LYS A 181 -12.01 6.94 -24.63
CA LYS A 181 -13.01 7.16 -23.57
C LYS A 181 -12.48 8.07 -22.45
N HIS A 182 -11.17 8.05 -22.20
CA HIS A 182 -10.53 8.76 -21.09
C HIS A 182 -9.34 9.62 -21.57
N PRO A 183 -9.55 10.59 -22.47
CA PRO A 183 -8.47 11.38 -23.07
C PRO A 183 -7.70 12.27 -22.07
N GLY A 184 -8.22 12.45 -20.86
CA GLY A 184 -7.55 13.19 -19.78
C GLY A 184 -6.60 12.37 -18.93
N LEU A 185 -6.52 11.04 -19.14
CA LEU A 185 -5.58 10.17 -18.43
C LEU A 185 -4.34 9.92 -19.29
N ASN A 186 -3.16 10.01 -18.67
CA ASN A 186 -1.87 9.79 -19.33
C ASN A 186 -1.50 8.30 -19.33
N PHE A 187 -2.10 7.54 -20.25
CA PHE A 187 -1.85 6.11 -20.35
C PHE A 187 -0.44 5.78 -20.86
N ARG A 188 0.17 4.73 -20.28
CA ARG A 188 1.40 4.07 -20.73
C ARG A 188 1.06 2.62 -21.04
N PHE A 189 1.23 2.22 -22.30
CA PHE A 189 1.02 0.87 -22.80
C PHE A 189 2.32 0.33 -23.37
#